data_AF-A0A8H6G068-F1
#
_entry.id   AF-A0A8H6G068-F1
#
_cell.length_a   1.000
_cell.length_b   1.000
_cell.length_c   1.000
_cell.angle_alpha   90.00
_cell.angle_beta   90.00
_cell.angle_gamma   90.00
#
_symmetry.space_group_name_H-M   'P 1'
#
loop_
_entity.id
_entity.type
_entity.pdbx_description
1 polymer ?
#
loop_
_entity_poly.entity_id
_entity_poly.type
_entity_poly.pdbx_seq_one_letter_code
_entity_poly.pdbx_strand_id
1 'polypeptide(L)'
;MLEPLNNAQILGLAGQNATEEYDPVYPPGTLEEYLSNEDRRGTVDPNTLTREEAEKEEKSLEDRAPPLDSLLNLDEIEDVATKQLSRKAWAYYYSAGDDLISKRLNNEVYRSILLRPRIFVDCELCNPSTTIMGCKVGLPVFVSPAAMARLADAAGKAGIARACFRLTALQMISNNASMTPEQIIVKKSEDMLARRIAIPTIKFVCLTLDAPVPGKREDDERSKNVGSILPFTSAAQSGSASKATSGGIGKSLFAGTSPNLTWKNTMPWLAEHTKLPILLKAIQTHEDAYLASLHAPQVKGILLSNHGGRAADTAPPAIHTLLEIRKYCQAVLQKVEVLVDGGIKGEQMWSKPFSLGLGGSA
;
A
#
# COMPACT_ATOMS: atom_id res chain seq x y z
N MET A 1 20.71 -15.97 -8.05
CA MET A 1 20.23 -14.60 -8.32
C MET A 1 18.92 -14.41 -7.57
N LEU A 2 18.94 -13.75 -6.41
CA LEU A 2 17.75 -13.34 -5.66
C LEU A 2 17.52 -11.85 -5.95
N GLU A 3 16.99 -11.49 -7.11
CA GLU A 3 16.65 -10.09 -7.39
C GLU A 3 15.32 -9.69 -6.74
N PRO A 4 15.34 -9.37 -5.43
CA PRO A 4 14.55 -8.20 -5.06
C PRO A 4 15.20 -7.30 -3.99
N LEU A 5 16.36 -7.67 -3.45
CA LEU A 5 17.27 -6.69 -2.87
C LEU A 5 17.99 -6.06 -4.06
N ASN A 6 18.24 -4.74 -4.02
CA ASN A 6 19.10 -4.18 -5.07
C ASN A 6 20.44 -4.97 -5.04
N ASN A 7 21.09 -5.18 -6.19
CA ASN A 7 22.32 -5.98 -6.22
C ASN A 7 23.36 -5.49 -5.20
N ALA A 8 23.37 -4.19 -4.87
CA ALA A 8 24.25 -3.62 -3.85
C ALA A 8 23.91 -4.05 -2.40
N GLN A 9 22.65 -4.31 -2.06
CA GLN A 9 22.22 -4.78 -0.74
C GLN A 9 22.57 -6.25 -0.53
N ILE A 10 22.34 -7.08 -1.57
CA ILE A 10 22.75 -8.51 -1.54
C ILE A 10 24.26 -8.60 -1.40
N LEU A 11 24.99 -7.83 -2.20
CA LEU A 11 26.44 -7.79 -2.15
C LEU A 11 26.95 -7.23 -0.81
N GLY A 12 26.26 -6.24 -0.24
CA GLY A 12 26.60 -5.66 1.06
C GLY A 12 26.44 -6.63 2.23
N LEU A 13 25.54 -7.61 2.12
CA LEU A 13 25.31 -8.66 3.12
C LEU A 13 25.89 -10.02 2.69
N ALA A 14 26.69 -10.05 1.62
CA ALA A 14 27.24 -11.30 1.10
C ALA A 14 28.17 -11.96 2.13
N GLY A 15 27.93 -13.24 2.41
CA GLY A 15 28.69 -14.00 3.40
C GLY A 15 28.25 -13.75 4.86
N GLN A 16 27.20 -12.96 5.09
CA GLN A 16 26.63 -12.69 6.42
C GLN A 16 25.23 -13.32 6.58
N ASN A 17 24.72 -13.33 7.81
CA ASN A 17 23.32 -13.68 8.06
C ASN A 17 22.42 -12.47 7.73
N ALA A 18 21.56 -12.63 6.71
CA ALA A 18 20.64 -11.59 6.24
C ALA A 18 19.17 -11.87 6.60
N THR A 19 18.89 -12.74 7.58
CA THR A 19 17.52 -13.13 7.95
C THR A 19 16.68 -11.92 8.39
N GLU A 20 17.25 -11.01 9.19
CA GLU A 20 16.52 -9.85 9.71
C GLU A 20 16.16 -8.82 8.62
N GLU A 21 16.99 -8.71 7.58
CA GLU A 21 16.74 -7.86 6.41
C GLU A 21 15.84 -8.53 5.38
N TYR A 22 15.85 -9.86 5.29
CA TYR A 22 15.10 -10.64 4.30
C TYR A 22 13.64 -10.86 4.73
N ASP A 23 13.43 -11.40 5.92
CA ASP A 23 12.11 -11.90 6.35
C ASP A 23 10.98 -10.86 6.35
N PRO A 24 11.20 -9.59 6.75
CA PRO A 24 10.15 -8.58 6.71
C PRO A 24 9.79 -8.14 5.29
N VAL A 25 10.68 -8.37 4.32
CA VAL A 25 10.56 -7.91 2.94
C VAL A 25 9.91 -8.99 2.07
N TYR A 26 10.24 -10.26 2.30
CA TYR A 26 9.83 -11.35 1.43
C TYR A 26 8.72 -12.22 2.01
N PRO A 27 7.74 -12.61 1.19
CA PRO A 27 6.80 -13.67 1.55
C PRO A 27 7.53 -14.99 1.83
N PRO A 28 7.05 -15.81 2.78
CA PRO A 28 7.46 -17.20 2.89
C PRO A 28 7.26 -17.93 1.55
N GLY A 29 8.19 -18.80 1.15
CA GLY A 29 8.13 -19.48 -0.15
C GLY A 29 8.91 -18.79 -1.27
N THR A 30 9.38 -17.55 -1.07
CA THR A 30 10.07 -16.78 -2.12
C THR A 30 11.38 -17.44 -2.55
N LEU A 31 12.18 -17.93 -1.60
CA LEU A 31 13.41 -18.67 -1.94
C LEU A 31 13.08 -19.95 -2.69
N GLU A 32 11.99 -20.62 -2.33
CA GLU A 32 11.55 -21.87 -2.92
C GLU A 32 11.08 -21.70 -4.37
N GLU A 33 10.43 -20.58 -4.67
CA GLU A 33 9.91 -20.22 -6.00
C GLU A 33 11.03 -19.80 -6.96
N TYR A 34 12.05 -19.10 -6.47
CA TYR A 34 13.03 -18.42 -7.32
C TYR A 34 14.45 -19.00 -7.30
N LEU A 35 14.84 -19.82 -6.30
CA LEU A 35 16.13 -20.50 -6.29
C LEU A 35 16.03 -21.93 -6.82
N SER A 36 16.98 -22.32 -7.65
CA SER A 36 17.15 -23.72 -8.04
C SER A 36 17.59 -24.56 -6.83
N ASN A 37 17.45 -25.88 -6.92
CA ASN A 37 17.94 -26.78 -5.88
C ASN A 37 19.47 -26.71 -5.73
N GLU A 38 20.21 -26.40 -6.80
CA GLU A 38 21.68 -26.30 -6.80
C GLU A 38 22.16 -25.05 -6.05
N ASP A 39 21.37 -23.98 -6.04
CA ASP A 39 21.68 -22.74 -5.30
C ASP A 39 21.48 -22.90 -3.77
N ARG A 40 20.76 -23.95 -3.33
CA ARG A 40 20.47 -24.23 -1.92
C ARG A 40 21.57 -25.11 -1.34
N ARG A 41 22.64 -24.48 -0.86
CA ARG A 41 23.87 -25.14 -0.37
C ARG A 41 23.69 -26.02 0.88
N GLY A 42 22.56 -25.92 1.59
CA GLY A 42 22.23 -26.75 2.74
C GLY A 42 21.86 -25.94 3.98
N THR A 43 21.74 -26.62 5.12
CA THR A 43 21.44 -26.02 6.42
C THR A 43 22.70 -25.45 7.07
N VAL A 44 22.61 -24.26 7.64
CA VAL A 44 23.68 -23.64 8.43
C VAL A 44 23.43 -23.92 9.91
N ASP A 45 24.46 -24.27 10.67
CA ASP A 45 24.37 -24.39 12.13
C ASP A 45 24.29 -22.97 12.74
N PRO A 46 23.19 -22.62 13.43
CA PRO A 46 23.01 -21.30 14.02
C PRO A 46 24.11 -20.88 15.00
N ASN A 47 24.81 -21.85 15.62
CA ASN A 47 25.88 -21.58 16.58
C ASN A 47 27.21 -21.18 15.92
N THR A 48 27.34 -21.39 14.60
CA THR A 48 28.54 -21.02 13.84
C THR A 48 28.49 -19.59 13.29
N LEU A 49 27.35 -18.92 13.45
CA LEU A 49 27.16 -17.53 13.03
C LEU A 49 27.68 -16.61 14.15
N THR A 50 28.54 -15.65 13.80
CA THR A 50 28.85 -14.53 14.69
C THR A 50 27.56 -13.77 14.98
N ARG A 51 26.97 -14.03 16.15
CA ARG A 51 25.97 -13.15 16.72
C ARG A 51 26.67 -11.83 17.02
N GLU A 52 26.40 -10.79 16.23
CA GLU A 52 26.29 -9.49 16.86
C GLU A 52 25.17 -9.67 17.89
N GLU A 53 25.52 -9.57 19.17
CA GLU A 53 24.54 -9.51 20.23
C GLU A 53 23.70 -8.27 19.96
N ALA A 54 22.60 -8.44 19.23
CA ALA A 54 21.49 -7.53 19.36
C ALA A 54 21.14 -7.59 20.84
N GLU A 55 21.59 -6.59 21.59
CA GLU A 55 21.15 -6.36 22.95
C GLU A 55 19.63 -6.48 22.90
N LYS A 56 19.10 -7.58 23.45
CA LYS A 56 17.70 -7.63 23.81
C LYS A 56 17.61 -6.66 24.97
N GLU A 57 17.48 -5.36 24.65
CA GLU A 57 16.98 -4.39 25.59
C GLU A 57 15.65 -4.97 26.09
N GLU A 58 15.65 -5.47 27.33
CA GLU A 58 14.42 -5.75 28.04
C GLU A 58 13.66 -4.44 28.11
N LYS A 59 12.70 -4.25 27.19
CA LYS A 59 11.79 -3.12 27.18
C LYS A 59 11.27 -2.94 28.60
N SER A 60 11.53 -1.77 29.17
CA SER A 60 11.09 -1.42 30.52
C SER A 60 9.56 -1.57 30.62
N LEU A 61 9.00 -1.65 31.84
CA LEU A 61 7.55 -1.70 32.01
C LEU A 61 6.84 -0.49 31.38
N GLU A 62 7.54 0.64 31.23
CA GLU A 62 7.09 1.87 30.56
C GLU A 62 7.11 1.75 29.01
N ASP A 63 7.91 0.83 28.46
CA ASP A 63 8.02 0.56 27.02
C ASP A 63 7.03 -0.49 26.52
N ARG A 64 6.15 -1.03 27.38
CA ARG A 64 5.10 -1.96 26.95
C ARG A 64 3.92 -1.21 26.35
N ALA A 65 3.41 -1.70 25.23
CA ALA A 65 2.19 -1.16 24.65
C ALA A 65 1.03 -1.26 25.67
N PRO A 66 0.23 -0.20 25.83
CA PRO A 66 -0.96 -0.27 26.67
C PRO A 66 -1.95 -1.32 26.11
N PRO A 67 -2.87 -1.82 26.95
CA PRO A 67 -3.95 -2.70 26.49
C PRO A 67 -4.73 -2.08 25.32
N LEU A 68 -5.04 -2.87 24.29
CA LEU A 68 -5.70 -2.38 23.07
C LEU A 68 -7.07 -1.75 23.36
N ASP A 69 -7.79 -2.26 24.36
CA ASP A 69 -9.08 -1.75 24.82
C ASP A 69 -8.99 -0.39 25.55
N SER A 70 -7.79 0.04 25.96
CA SER A 70 -7.57 1.39 26.49
C SER A 70 -7.30 2.44 25.41
N LEU A 71 -7.07 2.03 24.16
CA LEU A 71 -6.82 2.94 23.04
C LEU A 71 -8.15 3.34 22.40
N LEU A 72 -8.53 4.61 22.57
CA LEU A 72 -9.88 5.10 22.26
C LEU A 72 -10.03 5.59 20.82
N ASN A 73 -8.92 5.87 20.13
CA ASN A 73 -8.95 6.39 18.76
C ASN A 73 -7.67 6.01 17.97
N LEU A 74 -7.70 6.28 16.67
CA LEU A 74 -6.59 5.93 15.77
C LEU A 74 -5.34 6.77 16.00
N ASP A 75 -5.46 7.98 16.54
CA ASP A 75 -4.30 8.82 16.86
C ASP A 75 -3.52 8.21 18.05
N GLU A 76 -4.20 7.67 19.07
CA GLU A 76 -3.56 6.95 20.18
C GLU A 76 -2.87 5.65 19.73
N ILE A 77 -3.48 4.92 18.78
CA ILE A 77 -2.84 3.73 18.19
C ILE A 77 -1.57 4.13 17.42
N GLU A 78 -1.61 5.25 16.68
CA GLU A 78 -0.45 5.78 15.97
C GLU A 78 0.65 6.21 16.95
N ASP A 79 0.30 6.90 18.03
CA ASP A 79 1.24 7.30 19.09
C ASP A 79 1.93 6.11 19.75
N VAL A 80 1.20 5.02 20.02
CA VAL A 80 1.81 3.77 20.50
C VAL A 80 2.71 3.16 19.43
N ALA A 81 2.28 3.12 18.17
CA ALA A 81 3.06 2.57 17.08
C ALA A 81 4.40 3.32 16.90
N THR A 82 4.44 4.65 17.11
CA THR A 82 5.69 5.44 17.05
C THR A 82 6.77 4.95 18.01
N LYS A 83 6.35 4.41 19.16
CA LYS A 83 7.22 3.92 20.24
C LYS A 83 7.54 2.44 20.11
N GLN A 84 6.64 1.66 19.50
CA GLN A 84 6.76 0.21 19.40
C GLN A 84 7.49 -0.25 18.15
N LEU A 85 7.30 0.45 17.03
CA LEU A 85 7.90 0.08 15.76
C LEU A 85 9.39 0.43 15.73
N SER A 86 10.16 -0.37 14.99
CA SER A 86 11.55 0.01 14.70
C SER A 86 11.56 1.34 13.95
N ARG A 87 12.61 2.14 14.15
CA ARG A 87 12.77 3.42 13.45
C ARG A 87 12.61 3.28 11.93
N LYS A 88 13.12 2.18 11.37
CA LYS A 88 13.03 1.83 9.96
C LYS A 88 11.57 1.56 9.53
N ALA A 89 10.83 0.76 10.29
CA ALA A 89 9.42 0.49 10.02
C ALA A 89 8.57 1.75 10.14
N TRP A 90 8.77 2.54 11.21
CA TRP A 90 8.08 3.80 11.42
C TRP A 90 8.34 4.79 10.28
N ALA A 91 9.59 5.00 9.89
CA ALA A 91 9.94 5.89 8.78
C ALA A 91 9.30 5.44 7.46
N TYR A 92 9.25 4.14 7.18
CA TYR A 92 8.59 3.62 5.99
C TYR A 92 7.08 3.93 5.97
N TYR A 93 6.38 3.70 7.08
CA TYR A 93 4.93 3.92 7.15
C TYR A 93 4.55 5.39 7.26
N TYR A 94 5.29 6.16 8.06
CA TYR A 94 5.01 7.57 8.30
C TYR A 94 5.38 8.45 7.12
N SER A 95 6.46 8.15 6.39
CA SER A 95 6.92 9.00 5.29
C SER A 95 5.86 9.25 4.20
N ALA A 96 5.92 10.42 3.57
CA ALA A 96 5.15 10.79 2.40
C ALA A 96 6.03 11.57 1.42
N GLY A 97 5.48 12.01 0.29
CA GLY A 97 6.21 12.77 -0.72
C GLY A 97 6.70 14.11 -0.18
N ASP A 98 7.93 14.44 -0.52
CA ASP A 98 8.59 15.74 -0.34
C ASP A 98 8.32 16.38 1.04
N ASP A 99 7.50 17.43 1.10
CA ASP A 99 7.28 18.28 2.28
C ASP A 99 6.08 17.81 3.14
N LEU A 100 5.54 16.63 2.85
CA LEU A 100 4.37 16.03 3.53
C LEU A 100 3.08 16.87 3.40
N ILE A 101 3.01 17.78 2.42
CA ILE A 101 1.87 18.71 2.26
C ILE A 101 0.58 17.92 1.97
N SER A 102 0.58 17.04 0.97
CA SER A 102 -0.56 16.20 0.60
C SER A 102 -0.99 15.32 1.77
N LYS A 103 -0.04 14.72 2.50
CA LYS A 103 -0.32 13.89 3.68
C LYS A 103 -1.04 14.69 4.76
N ARG A 104 -0.56 15.91 5.07
CA ARG A 104 -1.20 16.79 6.06
C ARG A 104 -2.59 17.23 5.60
N LEU A 105 -2.73 17.67 4.34
CA LEU A 105 -4.01 18.11 3.79
C LEU A 105 -5.05 16.98 3.79
N ASN A 106 -4.65 15.73 3.50
CA ASN A 106 -5.53 14.57 3.58
C ASN A 106 -6.14 14.40 4.98
N ASN A 107 -5.38 14.65 6.04
CA ASN A 107 -5.87 14.55 7.42
C ASN A 107 -6.74 15.76 7.81
N GLU A 108 -6.33 16.97 7.41
CA GLU A 108 -6.96 18.22 7.84
C GLU A 108 -8.30 18.48 7.15
N VAL A 109 -8.44 18.10 5.87
CA VAL A 109 -9.62 18.44 5.06
C VAL A 109 -10.93 17.98 5.69
N TYR A 110 -10.94 16.83 6.36
CA TYR A 110 -12.18 16.33 6.92
C TYR A 110 -12.64 17.16 8.13
N ARG A 111 -11.74 17.88 8.81
CA ARG A 111 -12.08 18.78 9.93
C ARG A 111 -12.84 20.02 9.45
N SER A 112 -12.71 20.41 8.18
CA SER A 112 -13.48 21.52 7.61
C SER A 112 -14.89 21.12 7.13
N ILE A 113 -15.19 19.81 7.09
CA ILE A 113 -16.49 19.29 6.70
C ILE A 113 -17.31 18.98 7.96
N LEU A 114 -18.31 19.82 8.24
CA LEU A 114 -19.17 19.67 9.42
C LEU A 114 -20.43 18.84 9.11
N LEU A 115 -20.84 18.01 10.08
CA LEU A 115 -22.09 17.28 10.01
C LEU A 115 -23.26 18.19 10.38
N ARG A 116 -24.42 17.97 9.74
CA ARG A 116 -25.69 18.62 10.08
C ARG A 116 -26.66 17.55 10.61
N PRO A 117 -26.57 17.16 11.90
CA PRO A 117 -27.42 16.12 12.45
C PRO A 117 -28.89 16.49 12.30
N ARG A 118 -29.70 15.51 11.92
CA ARG A 118 -31.16 15.67 11.81
C ARG A 118 -31.79 15.30 13.15
N ILE A 119 -32.77 16.08 13.58
CA ILE A 119 -33.52 15.86 14.82
C ILE A 119 -34.83 15.13 14.53
N PHE A 120 -35.39 14.44 15.53
CA PHE A 120 -36.64 13.67 15.43
C PHE A 120 -36.64 12.63 14.29
N VAL A 121 -35.48 12.02 14.02
CA VAL A 121 -35.35 10.86 13.13
C VAL A 121 -35.30 9.61 14.00
N ASP A 122 -36.10 8.60 13.65
CA ASP A 122 -36.01 7.30 14.29
C ASP A 122 -34.64 6.65 13.98
N CYS A 123 -33.88 6.40 15.04
CA CYS A 123 -32.56 5.77 14.97
C CYS A 123 -32.47 4.59 15.96
N GLU A 124 -33.61 3.99 16.33
CA GLU A 124 -33.63 2.80 17.21
C GLU A 124 -32.83 1.63 16.58
N LEU A 125 -32.90 1.51 15.25
CA LEU A 125 -32.18 0.50 14.48
C LEU A 125 -31.30 1.16 13.42
N CYS A 126 -29.99 1.12 13.64
CA CYS A 126 -28.98 1.55 12.66
C CYS A 126 -28.26 0.34 12.07
N ASN A 127 -28.26 0.20 10.75
CA ASN A 127 -27.50 -0.84 10.05
C ASN A 127 -26.41 -0.22 9.16
N PRO A 128 -25.12 -0.33 9.53
CA PRO A 128 -24.02 0.20 8.73
C PRO A 128 -23.59 -0.73 7.57
N SER A 129 -24.20 -1.90 7.42
CA SER A 129 -23.83 -2.85 6.37
C SER A 129 -24.10 -2.27 4.98
N THR A 130 -23.22 -2.54 4.03
CA THR A 130 -23.36 -2.09 2.63
C THR A 130 -22.69 -3.08 1.67
N THR A 131 -22.55 -2.71 0.42
CA THR A 131 -21.75 -3.44 -0.58
C THR A 131 -20.60 -2.57 -1.06
N ILE A 132 -19.40 -3.16 -1.15
CA ILE A 132 -18.24 -2.54 -1.80
C ILE A 132 -17.80 -3.41 -2.96
N MET A 133 -17.80 -2.86 -4.18
CA MET A 133 -17.47 -3.58 -5.43
C MET A 133 -18.32 -4.85 -5.63
N GLY A 134 -19.54 -4.88 -5.08
CA GLY A 134 -20.44 -6.04 -5.06
C GLY A 134 -20.17 -7.08 -3.97
N CYS A 135 -19.22 -6.82 -3.07
CA CYS A 135 -18.98 -7.64 -1.87
C CYS A 135 -19.78 -7.08 -0.70
N LYS A 136 -20.59 -7.91 -0.03
CA LYS A 136 -21.29 -7.49 1.19
C LYS A 136 -20.27 -7.24 2.31
N VAL A 137 -20.38 -6.09 2.96
CA VAL A 137 -19.53 -5.69 4.09
C VAL A 137 -20.36 -5.27 5.30
N GLY A 138 -19.85 -5.53 6.50
CA GLY A 138 -20.52 -5.17 7.77
C GLY A 138 -20.43 -3.69 8.10
N LEU A 139 -19.43 -3.00 7.56
CA LEU A 139 -19.17 -1.57 7.73
C LEU A 139 -18.78 -0.96 6.37
N PRO A 140 -19.03 0.34 6.15
CA PRO A 140 -18.68 1.01 4.90
C PRO A 140 -17.20 1.42 4.86
N VAL A 141 -16.31 0.50 5.25
CA VAL A 141 -14.87 0.71 5.31
C VAL A 141 -14.16 -0.50 4.72
N PHE A 142 -12.97 -0.25 4.17
CA PHE A 142 -12.11 -1.26 3.62
C PHE A 142 -10.67 -0.98 4.05
N VAL A 143 -9.83 -2.02 4.06
CA VAL A 143 -8.39 -1.85 4.23
C VAL A 143 -7.77 -1.62 2.85
N SER A 144 -7.29 -0.39 2.62
CA SER A 144 -6.59 0.03 1.39
C SER A 144 -5.28 -0.78 1.19
N PRO A 145 -4.81 -1.02 -0.05
CA PRO A 145 -3.66 -1.88 -0.26
C PRO A 145 -2.38 -1.27 0.32
N ALA A 146 -1.88 -1.87 1.40
CA ALA A 146 -0.63 -1.50 2.05
C ALA A 146 0.42 -2.61 1.88
N ALA A 147 1.60 -2.19 1.43
CA ALA A 147 2.78 -3.03 1.30
C ALA A 147 3.46 -3.27 2.66
N MET A 148 4.33 -4.28 2.71
CA MET A 148 5.28 -4.48 3.81
C MET A 148 4.65 -4.54 5.21
N ALA A 149 3.47 -5.13 5.37
CA ALA A 149 2.80 -5.26 6.67
C ALA A 149 3.65 -6.02 7.71
N ARG A 150 4.63 -6.82 7.27
CA ARG A 150 5.57 -7.52 8.16
C ARG A 150 6.60 -6.62 8.85
N LEU A 151 6.75 -5.37 8.39
CA LEU A 151 7.57 -4.38 9.13
C LEU A 151 6.89 -3.96 10.44
N ALA A 152 5.56 -4.06 10.53
CA ALA A 152 4.81 -3.76 11.75
C ALA A 152 4.64 -4.96 12.66
N ASP A 153 4.29 -6.12 12.08
CA ASP A 153 3.94 -7.33 12.83
C ASP A 153 4.24 -8.58 12.00
N ALA A 154 4.75 -9.64 12.64
CA ALA A 154 5.13 -10.87 11.96
C ALA A 154 3.97 -11.52 11.18
N ALA A 155 2.72 -11.38 11.65
CA ALA A 155 1.53 -11.88 10.95
C ALA A 155 1.22 -11.12 9.66
N GLY A 156 1.72 -9.88 9.53
CA GLY A 156 1.60 -9.04 8.34
C GLY A 156 0.18 -9.01 7.75
N LYS A 157 0.07 -9.28 6.44
CA LYS A 157 -1.21 -9.23 5.72
C LYS A 157 -2.21 -10.29 6.20
N ALA A 158 -1.75 -11.41 6.76
CA ALA A 158 -2.62 -12.44 7.30
C ALA A 158 -3.30 -12.00 8.60
N GLY A 159 -2.61 -11.22 9.44
CA GLY A 159 -3.21 -10.58 10.62
C GLY A 159 -4.34 -9.63 10.23
N ILE A 160 -4.10 -8.80 9.21
CA ILE A 160 -5.13 -7.91 8.64
C ILE A 160 -6.31 -8.71 8.08
N ALA A 161 -6.05 -9.78 7.32
CA ALA A 161 -7.10 -10.64 6.78
C ALA A 161 -7.99 -11.24 7.87
N ARG A 162 -7.38 -11.69 8.98
CA ARG A 162 -8.10 -12.22 10.14
C ARG A 162 -8.99 -11.16 10.81
N ALA A 163 -8.50 -9.93 10.93
CA ALA A 163 -9.30 -8.82 11.46
C ALA A 163 -10.47 -8.47 10.53
N CYS A 164 -10.22 -8.37 9.22
CA CYS A 164 -11.26 -8.12 8.22
C CYS A 164 -12.33 -9.20 8.21
N PHE A 165 -11.95 -10.48 8.35
CA PHE A 165 -12.90 -11.58 8.44
C PHE A 165 -13.87 -11.42 9.62
N ARG A 166 -13.37 -11.04 10.81
CA ARG A 166 -14.20 -10.85 12.00
C ARG A 166 -15.21 -9.71 11.86
N LEU A 167 -14.85 -8.66 11.13
CA LEU A 167 -15.68 -7.46 10.93
C LEU A 167 -16.52 -7.53 9.64
N THR A 168 -16.42 -8.62 8.87
CA THR A 168 -16.98 -8.69 7.51
C THR A 168 -16.53 -7.48 6.67
N ALA A 169 -15.25 -7.13 6.74
CA ALA A 169 -14.65 -6.01 6.03
C ALA A 169 -13.87 -6.49 4.80
N LEU A 170 -13.72 -5.60 3.82
CA LEU A 170 -12.94 -5.87 2.62
C LEU A 170 -11.46 -5.54 2.87
N GLN A 171 -10.57 -6.44 2.45
CA GLN A 171 -9.12 -6.16 2.38
C GLN A 171 -8.69 -6.11 0.92
N MET A 172 -8.12 -4.97 0.51
CA MET A 172 -7.36 -4.88 -0.73
C MET A 172 -5.93 -5.30 -0.45
N ILE A 173 -5.43 -6.28 -1.19
CA ILE A 173 -4.11 -6.86 -0.97
C ILE A 173 -3.14 -6.23 -1.96
N SER A 174 -2.14 -5.50 -1.47
CA SER A 174 -1.09 -4.98 -2.36
C SER A 174 -0.29 -6.13 -2.97
N ASN A 175 0.15 -5.93 -4.21
CA ASN A 175 1.07 -6.84 -4.86
C ASN A 175 2.43 -6.14 -4.96
N ASN A 176 3.34 -6.45 -4.02
CA ASN A 176 4.72 -6.00 -4.11
C ASN A 176 5.49 -6.99 -4.97
N ALA A 177 5.50 -6.75 -6.28
CA ALA A 177 6.49 -7.33 -7.17
C ALA A 177 7.44 -6.21 -7.59
N SER A 178 8.65 -6.20 -7.04
CA SER A 178 9.73 -5.29 -7.44
C SER A 178 10.31 -5.80 -8.77
N MET A 179 10.10 -5.20 -9.96
CA MET A 179 10.80 -5.63 -11.19
C MET A 179 10.90 -4.58 -12.34
N THR A 180 12.04 -4.60 -13.07
CA THR A 180 12.26 -4.26 -14.52
C THR A 180 13.25 -5.30 -15.12
N PRO A 181 13.48 -5.56 -16.46
CA PRO A 181 13.23 -4.80 -17.72
C PRO A 181 12.44 -5.51 -18.87
N GLU A 182 12.21 -4.78 -19.98
CA GLU A 182 10.99 -4.64 -20.83
C GLU A 182 10.40 -5.75 -21.73
N GLN A 183 10.78 -7.02 -21.71
CA GLN A 183 10.00 -8.06 -22.46
C GLN A 183 9.58 -9.24 -21.58
N ILE A 184 10.36 -9.48 -20.54
CA ILE A 184 10.06 -10.43 -19.48
C ILE A 184 8.92 -9.88 -18.59
N ILE A 185 8.73 -8.55 -18.53
CA ILE A 185 7.71 -7.90 -17.69
C ILE A 185 6.28 -8.21 -18.16
N VAL A 186 6.00 -8.22 -19.47
CA VAL A 186 4.63 -8.42 -19.97
C VAL A 186 4.15 -9.83 -19.63
N LYS A 187 4.91 -10.85 -20.05
CA LYS A 187 4.58 -12.25 -19.76
C LYS A 187 4.52 -12.53 -18.26
N LYS A 188 5.43 -11.96 -17.46
CA LYS A 188 5.36 -12.06 -15.99
C LYS A 188 4.15 -11.34 -15.39
N SER A 189 3.68 -10.24 -16.00
CA SER A 189 2.49 -9.51 -15.56
C SER A 189 1.22 -10.30 -15.85
N GLU A 190 1.15 -10.96 -17.01
CA GLU A 190 0.07 -11.88 -17.39
C GLU A 190 0.04 -13.09 -16.46
N ASP A 191 1.17 -13.77 -16.26
CA ASP A 191 1.28 -14.94 -15.37
C ASP A 191 0.93 -14.57 -13.92
N MET A 192 1.40 -13.42 -13.45
CA MET A 192 1.08 -12.90 -12.13
C MET A 192 -0.42 -12.62 -12.00
N LEU A 193 -1.02 -11.91 -12.96
CA LEU A 193 -2.45 -11.62 -12.95
C LEU A 193 -3.26 -12.92 -12.98
N ALA A 194 -2.93 -13.85 -13.89
CA ALA A 194 -3.56 -15.15 -14.01
C ALA A 194 -3.52 -15.94 -12.68
N ARG A 195 -2.36 -16.00 -12.02
CA ARG A 195 -2.22 -16.66 -10.70
C ARG A 195 -3.10 -16.02 -9.64
N ARG A 196 -3.25 -14.69 -9.64
CA ARG A 196 -4.03 -13.96 -8.63
C ARG A 196 -5.53 -14.08 -8.87
N ILE A 197 -5.99 -13.94 -10.11
CA ILE A 197 -7.43 -14.04 -10.43
C ILE A 197 -7.94 -15.47 -10.31
N ALA A 198 -7.06 -16.49 -10.38
CA ALA A 198 -7.41 -17.88 -10.11
C ALA A 198 -7.75 -18.16 -8.64
N ILE A 199 -7.40 -17.27 -7.71
CA ILE A 199 -7.72 -17.42 -6.29
C ILE A 199 -9.21 -17.12 -6.09
N PRO A 200 -10.06 -18.08 -5.67
CA PRO A 200 -11.52 -17.90 -5.65
C PRO A 200 -12.03 -16.78 -4.73
N THR A 201 -11.24 -16.40 -3.74
CA THR A 201 -11.54 -15.32 -2.79
C THR A 201 -11.26 -13.93 -3.34
N ILE A 202 -10.49 -13.80 -4.43
CA ILE A 202 -10.26 -12.52 -5.10
C ILE A 202 -11.48 -12.15 -5.95
N LYS A 203 -12.07 -10.98 -5.69
CA LYS A 203 -13.36 -10.57 -6.28
C LYS A 203 -13.25 -9.48 -7.35
N PHE A 204 -12.14 -8.74 -7.39
CA PHE A 204 -11.88 -7.68 -8.35
C PHE A 204 -10.37 -7.42 -8.43
N VAL A 205 -9.94 -6.70 -9.47
CA VAL A 205 -8.55 -6.24 -9.64
C VAL A 205 -8.49 -4.75 -9.36
N CYS A 206 -7.60 -4.35 -8.44
CA CYS A 206 -7.33 -2.95 -8.13
C CYS A 206 -6.06 -2.50 -8.85
N LEU A 207 -6.18 -1.68 -9.91
CA LEU A 207 -5.03 -1.15 -10.64
C LEU A 207 -4.66 0.23 -10.10
N THR A 208 -3.45 0.38 -9.57
CA THR A 208 -2.93 1.66 -9.08
C THR A 208 -2.28 2.44 -10.22
N LEU A 209 -2.53 3.75 -10.31
CA LEU A 209 -2.15 4.58 -11.46
C LEU A 209 -1.30 5.82 -11.14
N ASP A 210 -1.12 6.19 -9.87
CA ASP A 210 -0.57 7.50 -9.45
C ASP A 210 0.93 7.54 -9.21
N ALA A 211 1.63 6.42 -9.34
CA ALA A 211 3.03 6.34 -8.97
C ALA A 211 3.88 5.71 -10.09
N PRO A 212 3.86 6.24 -11.33
CA PRO A 212 4.75 5.77 -12.40
C PRO A 212 6.23 6.02 -12.10
N VAL A 213 6.48 6.98 -11.22
CA VAL A 213 7.77 7.20 -10.56
C VAL A 213 7.52 7.13 -9.05
N PRO A 214 8.38 6.45 -8.28
CA PRO A 214 8.25 6.43 -6.83
C PRO A 214 8.35 7.85 -6.25
N GLY A 215 7.44 8.21 -5.33
CA GLY A 215 7.50 9.48 -4.62
C GLY A 215 8.76 9.58 -3.75
N LYS A 216 9.29 10.80 -3.63
CA LYS A 216 10.48 11.09 -2.82
C LYS A 216 10.10 11.13 -1.35
N ARG A 217 10.41 10.07 -0.61
CA ARG A 217 10.03 9.90 0.80
C ARG A 217 11.22 10.15 1.72
N GLU A 218 11.43 11.40 2.11
CA GLU A 218 12.67 11.82 2.78
C GLU A 218 12.94 11.10 4.11
N ASP A 219 11.93 10.89 4.97
CA ASP A 219 12.11 10.17 6.24
C ASP A 219 12.56 8.72 6.05
N ASP A 220 12.06 8.08 4.99
CA ASP A 220 12.47 6.72 4.61
C ASP A 220 13.87 6.70 4.00
N GLU A 221 14.23 7.70 3.18
CA GLU A 221 15.58 7.83 2.62
C GLU A 221 16.65 8.13 3.70
N ARG A 222 16.30 8.89 4.75
CA ARG A 222 17.19 9.19 5.88
C ARG A 222 17.41 7.98 6.79
N SER A 223 16.45 7.05 6.82
CA SER A 223 16.53 5.81 7.57
C SER A 223 17.44 4.84 6.83
N LYS A 224 18.76 5.09 6.90
CA LYS A 224 19.82 4.32 6.24
C LYS A 224 19.55 2.81 6.32
N ASN A 225 19.42 2.17 5.16
CA ASN A 225 19.58 0.72 5.08
C ASN A 225 21.04 0.39 5.47
N VAL A 226 21.24 -0.65 6.30
CA VAL A 226 22.54 -1.07 6.86
C VAL A 226 23.63 -1.25 5.77
N GLY A 227 23.25 -1.49 4.51
CA GLY A 227 24.17 -1.52 3.35
C GLY A 227 24.67 -0.16 2.81
N SER A 228 24.42 0.97 3.48
CA SER A 228 24.89 2.30 3.04
C SER A 228 26.18 2.78 3.70
N ILE A 229 26.79 1.95 4.57
CA ILE A 229 28.08 2.22 5.20
C ILE A 229 29.18 1.46 4.46
N LEU A 230 29.47 1.84 3.22
CA LEU A 230 30.80 1.61 2.66
C LEU A 230 31.44 2.99 2.46
N PRO A 231 32.50 3.33 3.23
CA PRO A 231 33.33 4.47 2.92
C PRO A 231 33.86 4.31 1.51
N PHE A 232 33.76 5.37 0.72
CA PHE A 232 34.40 5.47 -0.57
C PHE A 232 35.93 5.44 -0.37
N THR A 233 36.53 4.25 -0.30
CA THR A 233 37.99 4.12 -0.42
C THR A 233 38.32 4.20 -1.90
N SER A 234 38.78 5.38 -2.30
CA SER A 234 39.37 5.68 -3.58
C SER A 234 40.53 4.73 -3.91
N ALA A 235 40.29 3.73 -4.75
CA ALA A 235 41.32 3.05 -5.53
C ALA A 235 40.70 2.39 -6.77
N ALA A 236 40.97 3.03 -7.92
CA ALA A 236 40.95 2.54 -9.30
C ALA A 236 40.22 1.22 -9.64
N GLN A 237 39.14 1.31 -10.42
CA GLN A 237 39.13 0.80 -11.81
C GLN A 237 37.89 1.29 -12.58
N SER A 238 38.17 1.82 -13.76
CA SER A 238 37.22 2.33 -14.75
C SER A 238 36.42 1.21 -15.40
N GLY A 239 35.11 1.17 -15.17
CA GLY A 239 34.19 0.29 -15.90
C GLY A 239 32.77 0.35 -15.35
N SER A 240 31.86 1.01 -16.08
CA SER A 240 30.40 1.06 -15.88
C SER A 240 29.91 1.12 -14.43
N ALA A 241 29.84 2.32 -13.87
CA ALA A 241 29.20 2.57 -12.58
C ALA A 241 27.69 2.27 -12.67
N SER A 242 27.27 1.09 -12.25
CA SER A 242 25.90 0.92 -11.78
C SER A 242 25.75 1.81 -10.53
N LYS A 243 24.98 2.90 -10.64
CA LYS A 243 24.65 3.74 -9.49
C LYS A 243 23.84 2.87 -8.52
N ALA A 244 24.47 2.38 -7.47
CA ALA A 244 23.75 1.88 -6.30
C ALA A 244 22.87 3.03 -5.81
N THR A 245 21.56 2.90 -5.96
CA THR A 245 20.61 3.91 -5.53
C THR A 245 20.58 3.95 -4.01
N SER A 246 21.21 4.95 -3.42
CA SER A 246 20.90 5.38 -2.07
C SER A 246 19.41 5.75 -2.01
N GLY A 247 18.65 5.08 -1.13
CA GLY A 247 17.21 5.24 -1.06
C GLY A 247 16.58 4.42 0.07
N GLY A 248 15.44 4.91 0.56
CA GLY A 248 14.63 4.24 1.57
C GLY A 248 13.92 3.00 1.03
N ILE A 249 13.33 2.20 1.92
CA ILE A 249 12.68 0.92 1.63
C ILE A 249 11.75 1.01 0.41
N GLY A 250 10.87 2.00 0.37
CA GLY A 250 9.89 2.05 -0.72
C GLY A 250 10.46 2.54 -2.05
N LYS A 251 11.64 3.18 -2.10
CA LYS A 251 12.31 3.44 -3.39
C LYS A 251 13.05 2.20 -3.89
N SER A 252 13.58 1.39 -2.97
CA SER A 252 14.27 0.14 -3.30
C SER A 252 13.32 -0.96 -3.78
N LEU A 253 12.07 -0.99 -3.28
CA LEU A 253 11.13 -2.08 -3.54
C LEU A 253 9.98 -1.72 -4.49
N PHE A 254 9.70 -0.44 -4.68
CA PHE A 254 8.68 0.00 -5.62
C PHE A 254 9.37 0.77 -6.73
N ALA A 255 9.45 0.16 -7.92
CA ALA A 255 10.04 0.78 -9.11
C ALA A 255 9.09 1.79 -9.78
N GLY A 256 7.86 1.91 -9.29
CA GLY A 256 6.77 2.62 -9.95
C GLY A 256 5.78 1.67 -10.62
N THR A 257 4.61 2.19 -10.95
CA THR A 257 3.73 1.58 -11.94
C THR A 257 4.36 1.76 -13.32
N SER A 258 4.01 0.92 -14.30
CA SER A 258 4.58 1.09 -15.63
C SER A 258 4.21 2.48 -16.19
N PRO A 259 5.18 3.29 -16.66
CA PRO A 259 4.91 4.64 -17.16
C PRO A 259 4.18 4.63 -18.51
N ASN A 260 4.03 3.46 -19.15
CA ASN A 260 3.35 3.30 -20.43
C ASN A 260 1.86 2.93 -20.28
N LEU A 261 1.32 2.91 -19.06
CA LEU A 261 -0.10 2.69 -18.82
C LEU A 261 -0.90 3.86 -19.41
N THR A 262 -1.83 3.55 -20.32
CA THR A 262 -2.67 4.53 -21.00
C THR A 262 -4.08 3.97 -21.16
N TRP A 263 -5.09 4.85 -21.18
CA TRP A 263 -6.48 4.46 -21.45
C TRP A 263 -6.62 3.61 -22.72
N LYS A 264 -5.88 3.96 -23.77
CA LYS A 264 -5.91 3.30 -25.09
C LYS A 264 -5.42 1.86 -25.05
N ASN A 265 -4.36 1.57 -24.31
CA ASN A 265 -3.70 0.26 -24.35
C ASN A 265 -4.04 -0.61 -23.13
N THR A 266 -4.18 0.00 -21.96
CA THR A 266 -4.33 -0.73 -20.70
C THR A 266 -5.72 -1.35 -20.55
N MET A 267 -6.78 -0.64 -20.94
CA MET A 267 -8.15 -1.16 -20.80
C MET A 267 -8.44 -2.37 -21.70
N PRO A 268 -8.08 -2.35 -23.00
CA PRO A 268 -8.17 -3.56 -23.83
C PRO A 268 -7.34 -4.72 -23.28
N TRP A 269 -6.10 -4.47 -22.87
CA TRP A 269 -5.23 -5.50 -22.30
C TRP A 269 -5.86 -6.13 -21.04
N LEU A 270 -6.44 -5.35 -20.13
CA LEU A 270 -7.16 -5.90 -18.97
C LEU A 270 -8.37 -6.75 -19.38
N ALA A 271 -9.08 -6.38 -20.45
CA ALA A 271 -10.27 -7.11 -20.92
C ALA A 271 -9.95 -8.48 -21.50
N GLU A 272 -8.77 -8.59 -22.11
CA GLU A 272 -8.20 -9.83 -22.62
C GLU A 272 -7.77 -10.76 -21.47
N HIS A 273 -7.20 -10.21 -20.39
CA HIS A 273 -6.54 -11.00 -19.35
C HIS A 273 -7.38 -11.27 -18.09
N THR A 274 -8.51 -10.59 -17.89
CA THR A 274 -9.41 -10.87 -16.76
C THR A 274 -10.87 -10.56 -17.08
N LYS A 275 -11.77 -11.31 -16.42
CA LYS A 275 -13.21 -11.03 -16.39
C LYS A 275 -13.67 -10.49 -15.04
N LEU A 276 -12.76 -10.38 -14.06
CA LEU A 276 -13.06 -9.76 -12.78
C LEU A 276 -13.30 -8.25 -12.97
N PRO A 277 -14.19 -7.65 -12.16
CA PRO A 277 -14.36 -6.20 -12.13
C PRO A 277 -13.05 -5.45 -11.88
N ILE A 278 -12.89 -4.28 -12.49
CA ILE A 278 -11.72 -3.41 -12.30
C ILE A 278 -12.09 -2.25 -11.36
N LEU A 279 -11.24 -2.03 -10.36
CA LEU A 279 -11.18 -0.81 -9.54
C LEU A 279 -9.94 -0.01 -9.98
N LEU A 280 -10.12 1.19 -10.52
CA LEU A 280 -9.00 2.08 -10.84
C LEU A 280 -8.66 2.94 -9.61
N LYS A 281 -7.49 2.70 -9.01
CA LYS A 281 -7.02 3.41 -7.82
C LYS A 281 -6.16 4.61 -8.20
N ALA A 282 -6.39 5.67 -7.44
CA ALA A 282 -5.73 6.96 -7.49
C ALA A 282 -6.13 7.88 -8.63
N ILE A 283 -7.44 7.91 -8.88
CA ILE A 283 -8.08 8.99 -9.64
C ILE A 283 -8.07 10.26 -8.79
N GLN A 284 -7.53 11.35 -9.35
CA GLN A 284 -7.35 12.63 -8.64
C GLN A 284 -8.13 13.79 -9.27
N THR A 285 -8.74 13.58 -10.44
CA THR A 285 -9.51 14.58 -11.19
C THR A 285 -10.88 14.04 -11.58
N HIS A 286 -11.84 14.94 -11.80
CA HIS A 286 -13.16 14.56 -12.27
C HIS A 286 -13.17 14.18 -13.77
N GLU A 287 -12.21 14.69 -14.55
CA GLU A 287 -11.97 14.32 -15.94
C GLU A 287 -11.56 12.85 -16.06
N ASP A 288 -10.61 12.40 -15.24
CA ASP A 288 -10.20 10.99 -15.22
C ASP A 288 -11.31 10.07 -14.70
N ALA A 289 -12.11 10.56 -13.74
CA ALA A 289 -13.31 9.85 -13.28
C ALA A 289 -14.35 9.69 -14.41
N TYR A 290 -14.53 10.74 -15.23
CA TYR A 290 -15.38 10.67 -16.42
C TYR A 290 -14.85 9.65 -17.42
N LEU A 291 -13.54 9.68 -17.74
CA LEU A 291 -12.91 8.70 -18.65
C LEU A 291 -13.07 7.27 -18.13
N ALA A 292 -12.82 7.03 -16.84
CA ALA A 292 -13.04 5.74 -16.21
C ALA A 292 -14.48 5.22 -16.41
N SER A 293 -15.47 6.11 -16.28
CA SER A 293 -16.89 5.75 -16.46
C SER A 293 -17.26 5.32 -17.88
N LEU A 294 -16.47 5.71 -18.90
CA LEU A 294 -16.68 5.27 -20.28
C LEU A 294 -16.29 3.81 -20.50
N HIS A 295 -15.52 3.23 -19.57
CA HIS A 295 -15.09 1.83 -19.60
C HIS A 295 -15.95 0.90 -18.72
N ALA A 296 -17.09 1.39 -18.22
CA ALA A 296 -18.09 0.53 -17.59
C ALA A 296 -18.71 -0.45 -18.61
N PRO A 297 -19.09 -1.69 -18.22
CA PRO A 297 -19.09 -2.22 -16.85
C PRO A 297 -17.78 -2.88 -16.43
N GLN A 298 -16.75 -2.92 -17.29
CA GLN A 298 -15.46 -3.53 -16.94
C GLN A 298 -14.80 -2.78 -15.78
N VAL A 299 -14.72 -1.45 -15.89
CA VAL A 299 -14.46 -0.59 -14.73
C VAL A 299 -15.73 -0.53 -13.92
N LYS A 300 -15.72 -1.17 -12.76
CA LYS A 300 -16.86 -1.19 -11.82
C LYS A 300 -16.73 -0.11 -10.77
N GLY A 301 -15.51 0.33 -10.47
CA GLY A 301 -15.29 1.39 -9.52
C GLY A 301 -14.02 2.19 -9.76
N ILE A 302 -13.96 3.34 -9.11
CA ILE A 302 -12.78 4.19 -8.98
C ILE A 302 -12.49 4.42 -7.50
N LEU A 303 -11.21 4.44 -7.12
CA LEU A 303 -10.76 4.82 -5.79
C LEU A 303 -10.02 6.15 -5.88
N LEU A 304 -10.63 7.20 -5.34
CA LEU A 304 -10.04 8.52 -5.23
C LEU A 304 -8.95 8.48 -4.16
N SER A 305 -7.72 8.79 -4.57
CA SER A 305 -6.53 8.61 -3.74
C SER A 305 -5.36 9.41 -4.32
N ASN A 306 -4.50 9.93 -3.46
CA ASN A 306 -3.16 10.45 -3.81
C ASN A 306 -2.07 9.59 -3.15
N HIS A 307 -2.32 8.30 -2.99
CA HIS A 307 -1.47 7.34 -2.30
C HIS A 307 -1.21 7.66 -0.81
N GLY A 308 -2.13 8.35 -0.15
CA GLY A 308 -1.91 8.87 1.20
C GLY A 308 -0.84 9.96 1.26
N GLY A 309 -0.67 10.70 0.15
CA GLY A 309 0.35 11.73 -0.02
C GLY A 309 1.74 11.19 -0.34
N ARG A 310 1.89 9.91 -0.70
CA ARG A 310 3.19 9.24 -0.91
C ARG A 310 3.70 9.28 -2.35
N ALA A 311 2.88 9.75 -3.29
CA ALA A 311 3.25 9.92 -4.70
C ALA A 311 3.65 11.37 -4.96
N ALA A 312 2.82 12.15 -5.68
CA ALA A 312 3.04 13.57 -5.89
C ALA A 312 2.66 14.38 -4.62
N ASP A 313 3.60 15.17 -4.11
CA ASP A 313 3.27 16.17 -3.09
C ASP A 313 2.55 17.37 -3.71
N THR A 314 1.80 18.12 -2.89
CA THR A 314 0.83 19.16 -3.29
C THR A 314 -0.42 18.67 -4.05
N ALA A 315 -0.58 17.36 -4.22
CA ALA A 315 -1.82 16.75 -4.68
C ALA A 315 -3.00 17.05 -3.75
N PRO A 316 -4.21 17.31 -4.29
CA PRO A 316 -5.37 17.61 -3.47
C PRO A 316 -5.81 16.39 -2.67
N PRO A 317 -6.50 16.60 -1.52
CA PRO A 317 -7.17 15.51 -0.83
C PRO A 317 -8.25 14.86 -1.69
N ALA A 318 -8.35 13.54 -1.62
CA ALA A 318 -9.28 12.75 -2.45
C ALA A 318 -10.76 13.18 -2.32
N ILE A 319 -11.15 13.73 -1.17
CA ILE A 319 -12.49 14.28 -0.97
C ILE A 319 -12.78 15.49 -1.88
N HIS A 320 -11.78 16.28 -2.26
CA HIS A 320 -11.96 17.38 -3.22
C HIS A 320 -12.34 16.83 -4.59
N THR A 321 -11.67 15.77 -5.05
CA THR A 321 -12.01 15.08 -6.30
C THR A 321 -13.45 14.57 -6.27
N LEU A 322 -13.93 14.06 -5.13
CA LEU A 322 -15.34 13.64 -5.00
C LEU A 322 -16.31 14.82 -5.13
N LEU A 323 -15.97 15.98 -4.55
CA LEU A 323 -16.76 17.20 -4.68
C LEU A 323 -16.77 17.70 -6.13
N GLU A 324 -15.64 17.63 -6.82
CA GLU A 324 -15.55 17.94 -8.25
C GLU A 324 -16.43 17.02 -9.09
N ILE A 325 -16.39 15.70 -8.86
CA ILE A 325 -17.24 14.73 -9.56
C ILE A 325 -18.72 15.08 -9.37
N ARG A 326 -19.14 15.37 -8.13
CA ARG A 326 -20.52 15.76 -7.84
C ARG A 326 -20.92 17.05 -8.56
N LYS A 327 -20.00 18.00 -8.72
CA LYS A 327 -20.26 19.29 -9.33
C LYS A 327 -20.25 19.25 -10.87
N TYR A 328 -19.29 18.55 -11.45
CA TYR A 328 -18.96 18.67 -12.88
C TYR A 328 -19.32 17.43 -13.70
N CYS A 329 -19.36 16.23 -13.11
CA CYS A 329 -19.62 14.99 -13.84
C CYS A 329 -20.45 13.96 -13.04
N GLN A 330 -21.55 14.40 -12.43
CA GLN A 330 -22.39 13.56 -11.55
C GLN A 330 -22.84 12.23 -12.18
N ALA A 331 -22.96 12.15 -13.51
CA ALA A 331 -23.28 10.93 -14.23
C ALA A 331 -22.30 9.77 -13.96
N VAL A 332 -21.06 10.04 -13.55
CA VAL A 332 -20.08 9.04 -13.11
C VAL A 332 -20.63 8.21 -11.95
N LEU A 333 -21.32 8.84 -11.00
CA LEU A 333 -21.87 8.19 -9.79
C LEU A 333 -22.97 7.17 -10.10
N GLN A 334 -23.50 7.18 -11.33
CA GLN A 334 -24.51 6.21 -11.78
C GLN A 334 -23.91 5.05 -12.58
N LYS A 335 -22.61 5.13 -12.93
CA LYS A 335 -21.94 4.15 -13.80
C LYS A 335 -20.90 3.31 -13.07
N VAL A 336 -20.20 3.93 -12.12
CA VAL A 336 -19.11 3.30 -11.37
C VAL A 336 -19.22 3.64 -9.90
N GLU A 337 -18.81 2.71 -9.04
CA GLU A 337 -18.73 2.92 -7.60
C GLU A 337 -17.52 3.82 -7.28
N VAL A 338 -17.70 4.81 -6.41
CA VAL A 338 -16.63 5.77 -6.05
C VAL A 338 -16.19 5.55 -4.61
N LEU A 339 -14.97 5.05 -4.42
CA LEU A 339 -14.33 4.86 -3.12
C LEU A 339 -13.35 6.01 -2.83
N VAL A 340 -13.05 6.26 -1.57
CA VAL A 340 -12.12 7.31 -1.13
C VAL A 340 -11.15 6.74 -0.09
N ASP A 341 -9.86 7.06 -0.21
CA ASP A 341 -8.89 6.86 0.87
C ASP A 341 -8.06 8.13 1.16
N GLY A 342 -7.18 8.05 2.15
CA GLY A 342 -6.29 9.14 2.55
C GLY A 342 -6.83 9.94 3.73
N GLY A 343 -6.10 9.92 4.85
CA GLY A 343 -6.32 10.77 6.03
C GLY A 343 -7.58 10.54 6.85
N ILE A 344 -8.21 9.37 6.72
CA ILE A 344 -9.41 9.00 7.48
C ILE A 344 -8.99 8.41 8.83
N LYS A 345 -9.19 9.17 9.93
CA LYS A 345 -8.74 8.78 11.29
C LYS A 345 -9.80 8.83 12.41
N GLY A 346 -11.06 9.16 12.14
CA GLY A 346 -12.09 9.30 13.18
C GLY A 346 -13.46 8.80 12.79
N GLU A 347 -14.29 8.45 13.78
CA GLU A 347 -15.60 7.84 13.54
C GLU A 347 -16.56 8.76 12.77
N GLN A 348 -16.45 10.06 13.06
CA GLN A 348 -17.23 11.11 12.40
C GLN A 348 -16.85 11.29 10.92
N MET A 349 -15.75 10.66 10.48
CA MET A 349 -15.26 10.77 9.11
C MET A 349 -15.81 9.68 8.20
N TRP A 350 -16.14 8.48 8.71
CA TRP A 350 -16.80 7.41 7.92
C TRP A 350 -18.33 7.57 7.85
N SER A 351 -18.92 8.31 8.79
CA SER A 351 -20.37 8.64 8.77
C SER A 351 -20.74 9.77 7.81
N LYS A 352 -19.75 10.43 7.18
CA LYS A 352 -19.99 11.45 6.16
C LYS A 352 -20.49 10.76 4.88
N PRO A 353 -21.53 11.27 4.20
CA PRO A 353 -22.10 10.66 2.98
C PRO A 353 -21.15 10.54 1.77
N PHE A 354 -19.88 10.90 1.95
CA PHE A 354 -18.85 11.02 0.93
C PHE A 354 -17.74 9.96 1.10
N SER A 355 -17.60 9.37 2.29
CA SER A 355 -16.76 8.20 2.57
C SER A 355 -17.49 6.89 2.26
N LEU A 356 -18.80 6.98 2.03
CA LEU A 356 -19.66 5.91 1.56
C LEU A 356 -19.58 5.87 0.04
N GLY A 357 -19.18 4.72 -0.52
CA GLY A 357 -19.33 4.47 -1.95
C GLY A 357 -20.77 4.74 -2.36
N LEU A 358 -21.02 5.88 -3.00
CA LEU A 358 -22.33 6.23 -3.52
C LEU A 358 -22.54 5.43 -4.80
N GLY A 359 -22.94 4.18 -4.61
CA GLY A 359 -23.49 3.28 -5.61
C GLY A 359 -24.74 2.62 -5.02
N GLY A 360 -25.77 3.42 -4.77
CA GLY A 360 -27.07 2.97 -4.29
C GLY A 360 -28.11 3.99 -4.71
N SER A 361 -29.07 3.54 -5.51
CA SER A 361 -30.24 4.30 -5.94
C SER A 361 -30.99 4.93 -4.77
N ALA A 362 -31.58 6.10 -5.07
CA ALA A 362 -32.36 7.02 -4.23
C ALA A 362 -33.19 6.42 -3.08
#